data_AF-A0A3B5LVZ5-F1
#
_entry.id   AF-A0A3B5LVZ5-F1
#
_cell.length_a   1.000
_cell.length_b   1.000
_cell.length_c   1.000
_cell.angle_alpha   90.00
_cell.angle_beta   90.00
_cell.angle_gamma   90.00
#
_symmetry.space_group_name_H-M   'P 1'
#
loop_
_entity.id
_entity.type
_entity.pdbx_description
1 polymer ?
#
loop_
_entity_poly.entity_id
_entity_poly.type
_entity_poly.pdbx_seq_one_letter_code
_entity_poly.pdbx_strand_id
1 'polypeptide(L)'
;MADLEDSGFALMSLEDELTCSICLSTFDCPVTIPCGHNFCQDCLLSTWTDAYSCPQCRTLFETRPELKKNTVLCTVVETFRARSSKTEGGQRKSSHSSSSYDA
;
A
#
# COMPACT_ATOMS: atom_id res chain seq x y z
N MET A 1 -11.47 25.05 22.94
CA MET A 1 -10.98 25.49 21.62
C MET A 1 -9.89 24.52 21.21
N ALA A 2 -10.27 23.34 20.73
CA ALA A 2 -9.35 22.30 20.29
C ALA A 2 -10.18 21.33 19.45
N ASP A 3 -10.18 21.44 18.11
CA ASP A 3 -10.69 20.36 17.24
C ASP A 3 -10.52 20.56 15.71
N LEU A 4 -9.50 21.30 15.23
CA LEU A 4 -9.29 21.43 13.78
C LEU A 4 -7.85 21.20 13.28
N GLU A 5 -6.89 21.01 14.19
CA GLU A 5 -5.47 20.80 13.84
C GLU A 5 -4.98 19.35 14.06
N ASP A 6 -5.85 18.41 14.43
CA ASP A 6 -5.52 16.99 14.68
C ASP A 6 -5.48 16.14 13.40
N SER A 7 -6.27 16.50 12.38
CA SER A 7 -6.43 15.69 11.16
C SER A 7 -5.21 15.65 10.23
N GLY A 8 -4.29 16.63 10.33
CA GLY A 8 -3.08 16.69 9.51
C GLY A 8 -1.92 15.88 10.10
N PHE A 9 -1.74 15.95 11.43
CA PHE A 9 -0.66 15.26 12.14
C PHE A 9 -0.85 13.73 12.11
N ALA A 10 -2.09 13.27 12.27
CA ALA A 10 -2.44 11.84 12.24
C ALA A 10 -2.17 11.15 10.89
N LEU A 11 -2.14 11.90 9.78
CA LEU A 11 -1.88 11.33 8.45
C LEU A 11 -0.39 11.17 8.15
N MET A 12 0.47 12.09 8.58
CA MET A 12 1.92 11.96 8.38
C MET A 12 2.49 10.77 9.17
N SER A 13 2.09 10.60 10.43
CA SER A 13 2.53 9.45 11.22
C SER A 13 2.05 8.10 10.67
N LEU A 14 1.00 8.09 9.85
CA LEU A 14 0.49 6.87 9.23
C LEU A 14 1.27 6.49 7.97
N GLU A 15 1.94 7.43 7.30
CA GLU A 15 2.72 7.14 6.10
C GLU A 15 3.89 6.19 6.40
N ASP A 16 4.62 6.44 7.49
CA ASP A 16 5.72 5.59 7.95
C ASP A 16 5.21 4.16 8.24
N GLU A 17 4.07 4.04 8.92
CA GLU A 17 3.46 2.75 9.27
C GLU A 17 2.91 1.98 8.05
N LEU A 18 2.64 2.67 6.94
CA LEU A 18 2.16 2.10 5.69
C LEU A 18 3.27 1.92 4.64
N THR A 19 4.53 2.11 5.03
CA THR A 19 5.68 2.03 4.14
C THR A 19 6.35 0.66 4.21
N CYS A 20 6.65 0.07 3.05
CA CYS A 20 7.42 -1.15 2.96
C CYS A 20 8.90 -0.86 3.24
N SER A 21 9.49 -1.56 4.20
CA SER A 21 10.90 -1.40 4.56
C SER A 21 11.91 -1.92 3.51
N ILE A 22 11.43 -2.53 2.42
CA ILE A 22 12.28 -3.00 1.31
C ILE A 22 12.34 -1.96 0.19
N CYS A 23 11.19 -1.56 -0.38
CA CYS A 23 11.14 -0.58 -1.47
C CYS A 23 11.01 0.87 -1.00
N LEU A 24 10.90 1.10 0.32
CA LEU A 24 10.76 2.42 0.95
C LEU A 24 9.60 3.24 0.37
N SER A 25 8.56 2.55 -0.10
CA SER A 25 7.35 3.14 -0.67
C SER A 25 6.13 2.56 0.05
N THR A 26 5.00 3.26 -0.01
CA THR A 26 3.74 2.76 0.54
C THR A 26 3.42 1.36 -0.01
N PHE A 27 2.96 0.44 0.83
CA PHE A 27 2.77 -0.96 0.45
C PHE A 27 1.98 -1.14 -0.87
N ASP A 28 2.42 -2.10 -1.68
CA ASP A 28 1.68 -2.62 -2.82
C ASP A 28 1.49 -4.13 -2.64
N CYS A 29 0.24 -4.58 -2.72
CA CYS A 29 -0.17 -5.95 -2.35
C CYS A 29 0.54 -6.47 -1.08
N PRO A 30 0.41 -5.78 0.08
CA PRO A 30 1.11 -6.16 1.29
C PRO A 30 0.78 -7.58 1.72
N VAL A 31 1.79 -8.32 2.18
CA VAL A 31 1.67 -9.65 2.80
C VAL A 31 2.17 -9.57 4.24
N THR A 32 1.52 -10.29 5.13
CA THR A 32 1.97 -10.46 6.52
C THR A 32 2.56 -11.85 6.67
N ILE A 33 3.85 -11.93 7.03
CA ILE A 33 4.53 -13.22 7.26
C ILE A 33 4.36 -13.68 8.72
N PRO A 34 4.63 -14.96 9.05
CA PRO A 34 4.29 -15.52 10.38
C PRO A 34 4.92 -14.81 11.59
N CYS A 35 6.02 -14.07 11.40
CA CYS A 35 6.60 -13.24 12.46
C CYS A 35 5.89 -11.89 12.68
N GLY A 36 4.82 -11.60 11.94
CA GLY A 36 3.99 -10.39 12.08
C GLY A 36 4.44 -9.17 11.25
N HIS A 37 5.53 -9.28 10.49
CA HIS A 37 6.03 -8.17 9.66
C HIS A 37 5.36 -8.13 8.28
N ASN A 38 5.26 -6.92 7.72
CA ASN A 38 4.55 -6.65 6.47
C ASN A 38 5.51 -6.18 5.39
N PHE A 39 5.33 -6.68 4.16
CA PHE A 39 6.13 -6.31 2.99
C PHE A 39 5.24 -6.28 1.76
N CYS A 40 5.61 -5.53 0.72
CA CYS A 40 5.01 -5.75 -0.60
C CYS A 40 5.30 -7.19 -1.03
N GLN A 41 4.32 -7.86 -1.62
CA GLN A 41 4.47 -9.25 -2.06
C GLN A 41 5.72 -9.44 -2.93
N ASP A 42 5.88 -8.61 -3.96
CA ASP A 42 6.98 -8.73 -4.91
C ASP A 42 8.34 -8.38 -4.28
N CYS A 43 8.38 -7.45 -3.33
CA CYS A 43 9.60 -7.10 -2.61
C CYS A 43 10.10 -8.27 -1.74
N LEU A 44 9.19 -8.94 -1.02
CA LEU A 44 9.54 -10.10 -0.22
C LEU A 44 9.97 -11.28 -1.11
N LEU A 45 9.24 -11.53 -2.20
CA LEU A 45 9.58 -12.59 -3.17
C LEU A 45 10.95 -12.39 -3.80
N SER A 46 11.32 -11.15 -4.11
CA SER A 46 12.63 -10.81 -4.65
C SER A 46 13.76 -10.98 -3.63
N THR A 47 13.45 -10.93 -2.33
CA THR A 47 14.43 -11.10 -1.23
C THR A 47 14.67 -12.58 -0.90
N TRP A 48 13.66 -13.44 -1.07
CA TRP A 48 13.76 -14.88 -0.81
C TRP A 48 14.41 -15.65 -1.98
N THR A 49 15.73 -15.48 -2.14
CA THR A 49 16.54 -16.25 -3.08
C THR A 49 17.03 -17.56 -2.46
N ASP A 50 17.84 -17.46 -1.41
CA ASP A 50 18.58 -18.58 -0.83
C ASP A 50 18.04 -19.02 0.54
N ALA A 51 17.37 -18.10 1.25
CA ALA A 51 16.80 -18.36 2.56
C ALA A 51 15.48 -17.61 2.77
N TYR A 52 14.53 -18.26 3.44
CA TYR A 52 13.26 -17.65 3.85
C TYR A 52 13.46 -16.94 5.20
N SER A 53 14.17 -15.82 5.19
CA SER A 53 14.34 -14.98 6.38
C SER A 53 13.46 -13.73 6.31
N CYS A 54 12.97 -13.26 7.46
CA CYS A 54 12.30 -11.97 7.55
C CYS A 54 13.34 -10.84 7.37
N PRO A 55 13.16 -9.92 6.41
CA PRO A 55 14.10 -8.81 6.22
C PRO A 55 14.22 -7.87 7.44
N GLN A 56 13.20 -7.82 8.31
CA GLN A 56 13.15 -6.90 9.45
C GLN A 56 13.69 -7.50 10.75
N CYS A 57 13.17 -8.65 11.20
CA CYS A 57 13.58 -9.26 12.47
C CYS A 57 14.49 -10.48 12.31
N ARG A 58 14.83 -10.85 11.07
CA ARG A 58 15.72 -11.98 10.74
C ARG A 58 15.23 -13.35 11.20
N THR A 59 13.96 -13.47 11.60
CA THR A 59 13.33 -14.77 11.83
C THR A 59 13.48 -15.64 10.59
N LEU A 60 14.05 -16.83 10.77
CA LEU A 60 14.21 -17.83 9.72
C LEU A 60 12.99 -18.75 9.69
N PHE A 61 12.52 -19.05 8.48
CA PHE A 61 11.48 -20.04 8.22
C PHE A 61 12.11 -21.27 7.54
N GLU A 62 11.83 -22.46 8.06
CA GLU A 62 12.39 -23.71 7.54
C GLU A 62 11.93 -24.02 6.11
N THR A 63 10.71 -23.61 5.77
CA THR A 63 10.10 -23.76 4.45
C THR A 63 9.50 -22.44 4.00
N ARG A 64 9.26 -22.30 2.70
CA ARG A 64 8.65 -21.09 2.14
C ARG A 64 7.24 -20.90 2.68
N PRO A 65 6.98 -19.83 3.47
CA PRO A 65 5.62 -19.54 3.91
C PRO A 65 4.69 -19.28 2.72
N GLU A 66 3.45 -19.73 2.82
CA GLU A 66 2.40 -19.35 1.87
C GLU A 66 2.11 -17.85 2.03
N LEU A 67 2.19 -17.09 0.93
CA LEU A 67 1.92 -15.66 0.94
C LEU A 67 0.48 -15.39 0.53
N LYS A 68 -0.26 -14.74 1.43
CA LYS A 68 -1.60 -14.20 1.17
C LYS A 68 -1.57 -12.71 1.43
N LYS A 69 -2.16 -11.92 0.53
CA LYS A 69 -2.29 -10.48 0.73
C LYS A 69 -3.07 -10.20 2.01
N ASN A 70 -2.62 -9.21 2.77
CA ASN A 70 -3.35 -8.70 3.92
C ASN A 70 -4.42 -7.73 3.42
N THR A 71 -5.65 -8.22 3.29
CA THR A 71 -6.78 -7.45 2.73
C THR A 71 -7.09 -6.19 3.54
N VAL A 72 -6.97 -6.25 4.87
CA VAL A 72 -7.19 -5.09 5.74
C VAL A 72 -6.14 -4.02 5.46
N LEU A 73 -4.86 -4.40 5.40
CA LEU A 73 -3.77 -3.47 5.12
C LEU A 73 -3.87 -2.89 3.70
N CYS A 74 -4.29 -3.68 2.70
CA CYS A 74 -4.63 -3.16 1.38
C CYS A 74 -5.67 -2.04 1.46
N THR A 75 -6.79 -2.27 2.14
CA THR A 75 -7.87 -1.28 2.29
C THR A 75 -7.39 -0.01 3.01
N VAL A 76 -6.55 -0.15 4.04
CA VAL A 76 -5.99 1.01 4.77
C VAL A 76 -5.09 1.83 3.85
N VAL A 77 -4.19 1.18 3.09
CA VAL A 77 -3.30 1.86 2.14
C VAL A 77 -4.09 2.57 1.03
N GLU A 78 -5.11 1.93 0.47
CA GLU A 78 -5.99 2.53 -0.53
C GLU A 78 -6.71 3.77 0.02
N THR A 79 -7.23 3.67 1.25
CA THR A 79 -7.91 4.78 1.93
C THR A 79 -6.94 5.94 2.20
N PHE A 80 -5.71 5.62 2.63
CA PHE A 80 -4.66 6.61 2.84
C PHE A 80 -4.34 7.37 1.53
N ARG A 81 -4.06 6.65 0.44
CA ARG A 81 -3.77 7.24 -0.88
C ARG A 81 -4.92 8.12 -1.38
N ALA A 82 -6.17 7.69 -1.19
CA ALA A 82 -7.35 8.46 -1.59
C ALA A 82 -7.57 9.74 -0.77
N ARG A 83 -7.02 9.82 0.45
CA ARG A 83 -7.07 11.01 1.30
C ARG A 83 -5.92 11.97 1.01
N SER A 84 -4.72 11.46 0.73
CA SER A 84 -3.55 12.27 0.37
C SER A 84 -3.68 12.98 -0.98
N SER A 85 -4.54 12.48 -1.87
CA SER A 85 -4.77 13.03 -3.22
C SER A 85 -5.92 14.06 -3.31
N LYS A 86 -6.61 14.40 -2.22
CA LYS A 86 -7.77 15.33 -2.22
C LYS A 86 -7.43 16.83 -2.13
N THR A 87 -6.15 17.23 -2.24
CA THR A 87 -5.76 18.65 -2.26
C THR A 87 -5.82 19.29 -3.66
N GLU A 88 -6.00 18.53 -4.74
CA GLU A 88 -6.10 19.11 -6.09
C GLU A 88 -7.40 18.66 -6.77
N GLY A 89 -8.34 19.61 -6.92
CA GLY A 89 -9.61 19.39 -7.60
C GLY A 89 -9.47 19.23 -9.12
N GLY A 90 -10.35 18.43 -9.73
CA GLY A 90 -10.43 18.37 -11.19
C GLY A 90 -11.18 17.19 -11.79
N GLN A 91 -12.42 16.92 -11.37
CA GLN A 91 -13.32 16.04 -12.11
C GLN A 91 -13.72 16.71 -13.43
N ARG A 92 -13.48 16.08 -14.59
CA ARG A 92 -14.47 16.08 -15.69
C ARG A 92 -14.48 14.73 -16.40
N LYS A 93 -15.65 14.08 -16.31
CA LYS A 93 -16.07 12.96 -17.14
C LYS A 93 -16.39 13.49 -18.53
N SER A 94 -16.04 12.77 -19.58
CA SER A 94 -16.71 12.90 -20.88
C SER A 94 -16.68 11.56 -21.62
N SER A 95 -17.66 10.73 -21.32
CA SER A 95 -18.27 9.86 -22.33
C SER A 95 -19.34 10.70 -23.04
N HIS A 96 -19.21 10.89 -24.35
CA HIS A 96 -20.31 11.12 -25.28
C HIS A 96 -19.96 10.44 -26.60
N SER A 97 -20.61 9.32 -26.84
CA SER A 97 -20.84 8.73 -28.16
C SER A 97 -21.84 9.57 -28.94
N SER A 98 -21.59 9.81 -30.23
CA SER A 98 -22.56 10.06 -31.32
C SER A 98 -21.75 10.14 -32.62
N SER A 99 -21.83 9.13 -33.50
CA SER A 99 -22.67 9.07 -34.71
C SER A 99 -22.29 10.05 -35.83
N SER A 100 -22.18 9.48 -37.04
CA SER A 100 -22.52 9.97 -38.42
C SER A 100 -22.72 11.48 -38.59
N TYR A 101 -22.32 12.16 -39.68
CA TYR A 101 -22.58 11.93 -41.12
C TYR A 101 -21.73 12.89 -42.01
N ASP A 102 -21.61 12.54 -43.30
CA ASP A 102 -21.35 13.33 -44.52
C ASP A 102 -19.94 13.93 -44.85
N ALA A 103 -19.29 13.35 -45.87
CA ALA A 103 -18.96 13.98 -47.17
C ALA A 103 -18.47 12.93 -48.18
#